data_AF-A0A519XJD0-F1
#
_entry.id   AF-A0A519XJD0-F1
#
_cell.length_a   1.000
_cell.length_b   1.000
_cell.length_c   1.000
_cell.angle_alpha   90.00
_cell.angle_beta   90.00
_cell.angle_gamma   90.00
#
_symmetry.space_group_name_H-M   'P 1'
#
loop_
_entity.id
_entity.type
_entity.pdbx_description
1 polymer ?
#
loop_
_entity_poly.entity_id
_entity_poly.type
_entity_poly.pdbx_seq_one_letter_code
_entity_poly.pdbx_strand_id
1 'polypeptide(L)' 'MEISFVIEKFILVAVIFGISLVIAMYSTYAERKVAAYLQDRLGPDRAGPFGILQPLADGVKMFMKEEI' A
#
# COMPACT_ATOMS: atom_id res chain seq x y z
N MET A 1 7.00 -32.57 -13.73
CA MET A 1 5.59 -32.12 -13.83
C MET A 1 5.13 -31.52 -12.50
N GLU A 2 5.34 -32.21 -11.37
CA GLU A 2 5.07 -31.71 -10.01
C GLU A 2 5.73 -30.36 -9.68
N ILE A 3 7.06 -30.23 -9.87
CA ILE A 3 7.80 -29.01 -9.48
C ILE A 3 7.36 -27.78 -10.29
N SER A 4 7.13 -27.93 -11.60
CA SER A 4 6.66 -26.85 -12.46
C SER A 4 5.28 -26.34 -12.04
N PHE A 5 4.38 -27.24 -11.64
CA PHE A 5 3.07 -26.89 -11.12
C PHE A 5 3.16 -26.11 -9.79
N VAL A 6 4.03 -26.56 -8.87
CA VAL A 6 4.26 -25.86 -7.60
C VAL A 6 4.82 -24.45 -7.84
N ILE A 7 5.78 -24.30 -8.76
CA ILE A 7 6.37 -23.01 -9.11
C ILE A 7 5.30 -22.06 -9.70
N GLU A 8 4.48 -22.53 -10.62
CA GLU A 8 3.40 -21.73 -11.22
C GLU A 8 2.41 -21.23 -10.16
N LYS A 9 1.98 -22.11 -9.25
CA LYS A 9 1.07 -21.72 -8.16
C LYS A 9 1.71 -20.77 -7.17
N PHE A 10 2.98 -20.97 -6.85
CA PHE A 10 3.72 -20.06 -5.98
C PHE A 10 3.81 -18.65 -6.58
N ILE A 11 4.14 -18.55 -7.87
CA ILE A 11 4.16 -17.27 -8.60
C ILE A 11 2.79 -16.61 -8.57
N LEU A 12 1.72 -17.36 -8.86
CA LEU A 12 0.37 -16.83 -8.85
C LEU A 12 -0.04 -16.28 -7.48
N VAL A 13 0.27 -17.01 -6.40
CA VAL A 13 -0.01 -16.56 -5.02
C VAL A 13 0.79 -15.30 -4.69
N ALA A 14 2.09 -15.27 -5.02
CA ALA A 14 2.95 -14.12 -4.77
C ALA A 14 2.44 -12.85 -5.50
N VAL A 15 1.99 -13.00 -6.74
CA VAL A 15 1.41 -11.89 -7.53
C VAL A 15 0.12 -11.39 -6.92
N ILE A 16 -0.82 -12.28 -6.58
CA ILE A 16 -2.10 -11.90 -5.96
C ILE A 16 -1.85 -11.20 -4.62
N PHE A 17 -0.95 -11.75 -3.81
CA PHE A 17 -0.57 -11.17 -2.54
C PHE A 17 0.03 -9.77 -2.73
N GLY A 18 0.99 -9.62 -3.64
CA GLY A 18 1.59 -8.33 -3.95
C GLY A 18 0.56 -7.28 -4.39
N ILE A 19 -0.38 -7.64 -5.27
CA ILE A 19 -1.45 -6.74 -5.72
C ILE A 19 -2.37 -6.36 -4.56
N SER A 20 -2.75 -7.33 -3.71
CA SER A 20 -3.63 -7.06 -2.56
C SER A 20 -3.01 -6.05 -1.58
N LEU A 21 -1.70 -6.13 -1.34
CA LEU A 21 -0.99 -5.17 -0.48
C LEU A 21 -0.97 -3.77 -1.09
N VAL A 22 -0.75 -3.66 -2.41
CA VAL A 22 -0.81 -2.37 -3.11
C VAL A 22 -2.20 -1.76 -3.01
N ILE A 23 -3.26 -2.54 -3.25
CA ILE A 23 -4.64 -2.08 -3.11
C ILE A 23 -4.92 -1.62 -1.68
N ALA A 24 -4.51 -2.39 -0.67
CA ALA A 24 -4.69 -2.03 0.73
C ALA A 24 -4.01 -0.69 1.08
N MET A 25 -2.75 -0.51 0.65
CA MET A 25 -2.02 0.75 0.86
C MET A 25 -2.75 1.95 0.25
N TYR A 26 -3.20 1.86 -1.00
CA TYR A 26 -3.89 2.97 -1.66
C TYR A 26 -5.34 3.18 -1.19
N SER A 27 -6.01 2.15 -0.67
CA SER A 27 -7.31 2.30 0.00
C SER A 27 -7.19 3.25 1.19
N THR A 28 -6.16 3.09 2.03
CA THR A 28 -5.94 4.00 3.18
C THR A 28 -5.65 5.43 2.76
N TYR A 29 -4.94 5.64 1.63
CA TYR A 29 -4.75 6.97 1.06
C TYR A 29 -6.07 7.59 0.61
N ALA A 30 -6.91 6.82 -0.09
CA ALA A 30 -8.21 7.26 -0.56
C ALA A 30 -9.13 7.63 0.61
N GLU A 31 -9.18 6.81 1.66
CA GLU A 31 -9.92 7.12 2.89
C GLU A 31 -9.48 8.45 3.52
N ARG A 32 -8.18 8.73 3.58
CA ARG A 32 -7.66 10.02 4.08
C ARG A 32 -8.08 11.19 3.20
N LYS A 33 -8.08 11.03 1.87
CA LYS A 33 -8.56 12.06 0.92
C LYS A 33 -10.06 12.32 1.10
N VAL A 34 -10.88 11.26 1.21
CA VAL A 34 -12.33 11.37 1.40
C VAL A 34 -12.66 12.00 2.76
N ALA A 35 -12.01 11.57 3.83
CA ALA A 35 -12.20 12.15 5.16
C ALA A 35 -11.79 13.62 5.22
N ALA A 36 -10.71 14.01 4.54
CA ALA A 36 -10.29 15.40 4.45
C ALA A 36 -11.29 16.26 3.67
N TYR A 37 -11.84 15.72 2.57
CA TYR A 37 -12.90 16.37 1.79
C TYR A 37 -14.17 16.59 2.62
N LEU A 38 -14.60 15.59 3.41
CA LEU A 38 -15.76 15.72 4.30
C LEU A 38 -15.54 16.76 5.41
N GLN A 39 -14.30 16.94 5.85
CA GLN A 39 -13.90 17.86 6.92
C GLN A 39 -13.49 19.25 6.40
N ASP A 40 -13.66 19.53 5.11
CA ASP A 40 -13.24 20.77 4.46
C ASP A 40 -11.77 21.15 4.76
N ARG A 41 -10.88 20.15 4.71
CA ARG A 41 -9.44 20.35 4.87
C ARG A 41 -8.65 19.67 3.75
N LEU A 42 -7.41 20.11 3.57
CA LEU A 42 -6.50 19.45 2.63
C LEU A 42 -6.11 18.05 3.14
N GLY A 43 -6.32 17.04 2.31
CA GLY A 43 -5.80 15.69 2.51
C GLY A 43 -4.28 15.59 2.29
N PRO A 44 -3.73 14.38 2.17
CA PRO A 44 -2.29 14.20 1.92
C PRO A 44 -1.85 14.93 0.64
N ASP A 45 -0.86 15.82 0.74
CA ASP A 45 -0.36 16.64 -0.39
C ASP A 45 1.18 16.82 -0.41
N ARG A 46 1.90 16.28 0.59
CA ARG A 46 3.35 16.52 0.76
C ARG A 46 4.25 15.40 0.25
N ALA A 47 3.81 14.15 0.33
CA ALA A 47 4.59 12.99 -0.11
C ALA A 47 4.39 12.74 -1.62
N GLY A 48 5.09 13.52 -2.46
CA GLY A 48 5.01 13.46 -3.93
C GLY A 48 3.83 14.23 -4.53
N PRO A 49 3.66 14.23 -5.87
CA PRO A 49 2.53 14.88 -6.54
C PRO A 49 1.21 14.34 -5.99
N PHE A 50 0.32 15.23 -5.51
CA PHE A 50 -0.95 14.88 -4.86
C PHE A 50 -0.84 13.97 -3.61
N GLY A 51 0.35 13.80 -3.03
CA GLY A 51 0.55 12.93 -1.86
C GLY A 51 0.52 11.43 -2.15
N ILE A 52 0.67 11.00 -3.41
CA ILE A 52 0.58 9.58 -3.82
C ILE A 52 1.64 8.69 -3.15
N LEU A 53 2.80 9.24 -2.79
CA LEU A 53 3.86 8.50 -2.11
C LEU A 53 3.63 8.36 -0.61
N GLN A 54 2.55 8.92 -0.06
CA GLN A 54 2.26 8.89 1.38
C GLN A 54 2.17 7.46 1.94
N PRO A 55 1.47 6.49 1.31
CA PRO A 55 1.41 5.11 1.82
C PRO A 55 2.79 4.42 1.83
N LEU A 56 3.62 4.72 0.84
CA LEU A 56 4.98 4.18 0.76
C LEU A 56 5.85 4.73 1.90
N ALA A 57 5.78 6.04 2.16
CA ALA A 57 6.50 6.67 3.27
C ALA A 57 6.03 6.13 4.64
N ASP A 58 4.72 5.92 4.81
CA ASP A 58 4.16 5.31 6.02
C ASP A 58 4.65 3.87 6.21
N GLY A 59 4.74 3.09 5.13
CA GLY A 59 5.31 1.75 5.15
C GLY A 59 6.78 1.73 5.56
N VAL A 60 7.62 2.56 4.92
CA VAL A 60 9.05 2.70 5.26
C VAL A 60 9.23 3.11 6.72
N LYS A 61 8.41 4.04 7.21
CA LYS A 61 8.42 4.45 8.62
C LYS A 61 8.18 3.26 9.55
N MET A 62 7.27 2.35 9.22
CA MET A 62 6.99 1.18 10.05
C MET A 62 8.15 0.18 10.04
N PHE A 63 8.82 -0.02 8.90
CA PHE A 63 9.99 -0.90 8.81
C PHE A 63 11.21 -0.36 9.57
N MET A 64 11.38 0.96 9.60
CA MET A 64 12.47 1.60 10.34
C MET A 64 12.15 1.84 11.81
N LYS A 65 10.91 1.57 12.24
CA LYS A 65 10.50 1.80 13.61
C LYS A 65 11.10 0.69 14.48
N GLU A 66 11.93 1.09 15.44
CA GLU A 66 12.41 0.16 16.46
C GLU A 66 11.22 -0.35 17.28
N GLU A 67 11.16 -1.67 17.46
CA GLU A 67 10.26 -2.30 18.42
C GLU A 67 10.86 -2.12 19.82
N ILE A 68 10.15 -1.41 20.69
CA ILE A 68 10.45 -1.28 22.13
C ILE A 68 9.69 -2.37 22.87
#